data_AF-A0A3N5DXI3-F1
#
_entry.id   AF-A0A3N5DXI3-F1
#
_cell.length_a   1.000
_cell.length_b   1.000
_cell.length_c   1.000
_cell.angle_alpha   90.00
_cell.angle_beta   90.00
_cell.angle_gamma   90.00
#
_symmetry.space_group_name_H-M   'P 1'
#
loop_
_entity.id
_entity.type
_entity.pdbx_description
1 polymer ?
#
loop_
_entity_poly.entity_id
_entity_poly.type
_entity_poly.pdbx_seq_one_letter_code
_entity_poly.pdbx_strand_id
1 'polypeptide(L)'
;MKALLSILIVALISATISANPSNKRDYIITKDGKIVFAKIQFGLLKIKAMQENGEKTKFDYSSVESYQMNGETYSQKPLYNDKHYEGMVFMKKIGWRNGLGLYCYEDPLIISSNNKRYFVYKDETTLWLEVDSRSAENIQRFYNRM
;
A
#
# COMPACT_ATOMS: atom_id res chain seq x y z
N MET A 1 -24.50 48.68 -15.12
CA MET A 1 -24.85 47.26 -14.88
C MET A 1 -23.82 46.36 -15.55
N LYS A 2 -22.78 45.96 -14.81
CA LYS A 2 -21.72 45.04 -15.26
C LYS A 2 -21.35 44.16 -14.07
N ALA A 3 -22.07 43.07 -13.86
CA ALA A 3 -21.78 42.10 -12.79
C ALA A 3 -22.34 40.71 -13.10
N LEU A 4 -22.36 40.29 -14.37
CA LEU A 4 -22.90 38.98 -14.78
C LEU A 4 -21.92 38.11 -15.57
N LEU A 5 -20.66 38.53 -15.75
CA LEU A 5 -19.69 37.77 -16.55
C LEU A 5 -18.65 36.96 -15.74
N SER A 6 -18.67 37.04 -14.41
CA SER A 6 -17.58 36.47 -13.59
C SER A 6 -17.86 35.05 -13.04
N ILE A 7 -19.01 34.46 -13.32
CA ILE A 7 -19.42 33.17 -12.70
C ILE A 7 -19.12 31.96 -13.62
N LEU A 8 -18.76 32.17 -14.90
CA LEU A 8 -18.68 31.08 -15.89
C LEU A 8 -17.29 30.45 -16.09
N ILE A 9 -16.28 30.74 -15.24
CA ILE A 9 -14.89 30.24 -15.46
C ILE A 9 -14.47 29.14 -14.47
N VAL A 10 -15.24 28.86 -13.41
CA VAL A 10 -14.90 27.79 -12.44
C VAL A 10 -15.39 26.39 -12.90
N ALA A 11 -15.88 26.27 -14.13
CA ALA A 11 -16.35 24.99 -14.69
C ALA A 11 -15.25 24.19 -15.43
N LEU A 12 -14.00 24.67 -15.47
CA LEU A 12 -12.91 23.97 -16.12
C LEU A 12 -12.03 23.23 -15.09
N ILE A 13 -11.88 21.92 -15.35
CA ILE A 13 -10.94 20.96 -14.75
C ILE A 13 -11.49 20.20 -13.52
N SER A 14 -12.75 19.79 -13.58
CA SER A 14 -13.13 18.48 -13.00
C SER A 14 -12.88 17.41 -14.06
N ALA A 15 -11.63 17.27 -14.51
CA ALA A 15 -11.24 16.09 -15.26
C ALA A 15 -11.35 14.91 -14.30
N THR A 16 -12.48 14.22 -14.32
CA THR A 16 -12.59 12.88 -13.80
C THR A 16 -11.58 12.04 -14.56
N ILE A 17 -10.37 11.92 -14.02
CA ILE A 17 -9.39 10.94 -14.46
C ILE A 17 -10.06 9.60 -14.19
N SER A 18 -10.77 9.11 -15.21
CA SER A 18 -11.22 7.73 -15.28
C SER A 18 -9.96 6.90 -15.35
N ALA A 19 -9.40 6.58 -14.19
CA ALA A 19 -8.31 5.65 -14.05
C ALA A 19 -8.80 4.33 -14.64
N ASN A 20 -8.32 3.98 -15.83
CA ASN A 20 -8.60 2.70 -16.46
C ASN A 20 -8.21 1.60 -15.46
N PRO A 21 -9.17 0.87 -14.86
CA PRO A 21 -8.90 -0.02 -13.74
C PRO A 21 -8.08 -1.25 -14.15
N SER A 22 -7.87 -1.47 -15.45
CA SER A 22 -7.10 -2.59 -16.00
C SER A 22 -5.58 -2.34 -16.04
N ASN A 23 -5.11 -1.09 -15.98
CA ASN A 23 -3.69 -0.77 -15.88
C ASN A 23 -3.39 -0.28 -14.47
N LYS A 24 -3.23 -1.23 -13.54
CA LYS A 24 -2.74 -0.98 -12.18
C LYS A 24 -1.29 -0.46 -12.24
N ARG A 25 -1.12 0.83 -12.57
CA ARG A 25 0.18 1.51 -12.53
C ARG A 25 0.75 1.46 -11.12
N ASP A 26 2.06 1.37 -11.03
CA ASP A 26 2.76 1.45 -9.76
C ASP A 26 2.55 2.83 -9.14
N TYR A 27 2.48 2.92 -7.81
CA TYR A 27 2.35 4.18 -7.12
C TYR A 27 2.99 4.14 -5.75
N ILE A 28 3.32 5.32 -5.21
CA ILE A 28 3.74 5.51 -3.82
C ILE A 28 2.79 6.52 -3.19
N ILE A 29 2.35 6.24 -1.96
CA ILE A 29 1.60 7.16 -1.10
C ILE A 29 2.54 7.62 0.01
N THR A 30 2.68 8.93 0.12
CA THR A 30 3.33 9.62 1.24
C THR A 30 2.30 10.51 1.94
N LYS A 31 2.71 11.19 3.01
CA LYS A 31 1.89 12.20 3.69
C LYS A 31 1.42 13.34 2.76
N ASP A 32 2.18 13.62 1.70
CA ASP A 32 1.88 14.68 0.74
C ASP A 32 0.89 14.20 -0.35
N GLY A 33 0.58 12.90 -0.38
CA GLY A 33 -0.40 12.30 -1.25
C GLY A 33 0.14 11.15 -2.09
N LYS A 34 -0.64 10.79 -3.11
CA LYS A 34 -0.37 9.67 -4.02
C LYS A 34 0.34 10.14 -5.28
N ILE A 35 1.45 9.51 -5.61
CA ILE A 35 2.21 9.77 -6.84
C ILE A 35 2.27 8.48 -7.65
N VAL A 36 1.86 8.54 -8.93
CA VAL A 36 1.83 7.40 -9.85
C VAL A 36 3.14 7.36 -10.64
N PHE A 37 3.72 6.18 -10.76
CA PHE A 37 5.01 5.94 -11.40
C PHE A 37 4.90 4.88 -12.49
N ALA A 38 5.84 4.93 -13.44
CA ALA A 38 6.00 3.89 -14.44
C ALA A 38 6.66 2.64 -13.86
N LYS A 39 7.58 2.82 -12.89
CA LYS A 39 8.32 1.72 -12.25
C LYS A 39 8.82 2.10 -10.85
N ILE A 40 8.71 1.18 -9.91
CA ILE A 40 9.34 1.26 -8.58
C ILE A 40 10.51 0.28 -8.48
N GLN A 41 11.58 0.68 -7.79
CA GLN A 41 12.76 -0.13 -7.50
C GLN A 41 13.21 0.09 -6.05
N PHE A 42 13.46 -1.01 -5.34
CA PHE A 42 13.92 -0.98 -3.96
C PHE A 42 15.45 -0.98 -3.91
N GLY A 43 16.02 0.07 -3.32
CA GLY A 43 17.43 0.10 -2.94
C GLY A 43 17.61 -0.14 -1.45
N LEU A 44 18.85 -0.36 -1.01
CA LEU A 44 19.17 -0.65 0.38
C LEU A 44 18.63 0.41 1.37
N LEU A 45 18.70 1.69 1.00
CA LEU A 45 18.33 2.82 1.88
C LEU A 45 17.11 3.62 1.41
N LYS A 46 16.79 3.54 0.12
CA LYS A 46 15.76 4.37 -0.50
C LYS A 46 14.96 3.60 -1.53
N ILE A 47 13.70 3.96 -1.66
CA ILE A 47 12.85 3.55 -2.77
C ILE A 47 13.13 4.51 -3.93
N LYS A 48 13.43 3.96 -5.11
CA LYS A 48 13.61 4.73 -6.35
C LYS A 48 12.38 4.52 -7.21
N ALA A 49 11.78 5.60 -7.69
CA ALA A 49 10.64 5.54 -8.58
C ALA A 49 10.93 6.32 -9.86
N MET A 50 10.46 5.81 -10.99
CA MET A 50 10.66 6.40 -12.31
C MET A 50 9.32 6.81 -12.90
N GLN A 51 9.21 8.06 -13.34
CA GLN A 51 8.06 8.58 -14.06
C GLN A 51 8.08 8.16 -15.54
N GLU A 52 6.98 8.37 -16.26
CA GLU A 52 6.89 8.01 -17.70
C GLU A 52 7.86 8.79 -18.59
N ASN A 53 8.21 10.02 -18.18
CA ASN A 53 9.23 10.84 -18.84
C ASN A 53 10.68 10.38 -18.55
N GLY A 54 10.88 9.32 -17.76
CA GLY A 54 12.19 8.80 -17.35
C GLY A 54 12.82 9.49 -16.14
N GLU A 55 12.19 10.54 -15.59
CA GLU A 55 12.64 11.22 -14.39
C GLU A 55 12.61 10.28 -13.18
N LYS A 56 13.63 10.38 -12.32
CA LYS A 56 13.78 9.50 -11.15
C LYS A 56 13.60 10.28 -9.86
N THR A 57 12.67 9.85 -9.03
CA THR A 57 12.46 10.37 -7.69
C THR A 57 12.92 9.34 -6.65
N LYS A 58 13.43 9.80 -5.51
CA LYS A 58 13.86 8.94 -4.40
C LYS A 58 13.02 9.24 -3.17
N PHE A 59 12.59 8.20 -2.47
CA PHE A 59 11.85 8.29 -1.23
C PHE A 59 12.62 7.58 -0.12
N ASP A 60 12.64 8.19 1.07
CA ASP A 60 13.07 7.50 2.27
C ASP A 60 11.97 6.54 2.71
N TYR A 61 12.32 5.34 3.16
CA TYR A 61 11.32 4.34 3.56
C TYR A 61 10.36 4.87 4.64
N SER A 62 10.86 5.74 5.54
CA SER A 62 10.08 6.34 6.62
C SER A 62 9.05 7.38 6.15
N SER A 63 9.15 7.90 4.93
CA SER A 63 8.18 8.86 4.38
C SER A 63 7.09 8.21 3.53
N VAL A 64 7.19 6.90 3.28
CA VAL A 64 6.26 6.13 2.44
C VAL A 64 5.27 5.36 3.32
N GLU A 65 4.00 5.69 3.21
CA GLU A 65 2.94 5.03 3.97
C GLU A 65 2.48 3.73 3.31
N SER A 66 2.42 3.73 1.98
CA SER A 66 2.12 2.54 1.18
C SER A 66 2.61 2.68 -0.26
N TYR A 67 2.73 1.56 -0.96
CA TYR A 67 3.03 1.55 -2.38
C TYR A 67 2.28 0.41 -3.08
N GLN A 68 2.11 0.55 -4.39
CA GLN A 68 1.70 -0.54 -5.26
C GLN A 68 2.81 -0.85 -6.24
N MET A 69 3.15 -2.13 -6.36
CA MET A 69 4.11 -2.64 -7.31
C MET A 69 3.56 -3.92 -7.95
N ASN A 70 3.55 -3.99 -9.28
CA ASN A 70 3.08 -5.17 -10.02
C ASN A 70 1.64 -5.60 -9.64
N GLY A 71 0.77 -4.63 -9.36
CA GLY A 71 -0.62 -4.88 -8.96
C GLY A 71 -0.82 -5.31 -7.50
N GLU A 72 0.26 -5.47 -6.74
CA GLU A 72 0.24 -5.80 -5.31
C GLU A 72 0.42 -4.53 -4.48
N THR A 73 -0.39 -4.38 -3.44
CA THR A 73 -0.31 -3.23 -2.53
C THR A 73 0.42 -3.63 -1.25
N TYR A 74 1.34 -2.79 -0.81
CA TYR A 74 2.07 -2.94 0.43
C TYR A 74 1.85 -1.69 1.27
N SER A 75 1.64 -1.87 2.56
CA SER A 75 1.44 -0.78 3.50
C SER A 75 2.40 -0.91 4.65
N GLN A 76 2.88 0.23 5.15
CA GLN A 76 3.71 0.28 6.33
C GLN A 76 2.86 -0.09 7.55
N LYS A 77 3.25 -1.13 8.28
CA LYS A 77 2.57 -1.65 9.47
C LYS A 77 3.59 -1.93 10.58
N PRO A 78 3.19 -1.80 11.84
CA PRO A 78 4.03 -2.23 12.96
C PRO A 78 4.23 -3.76 12.91
N LEU A 79 5.47 -4.23 12.91
CA LEU A 79 5.76 -5.66 13.07
C LEU A 79 5.71 -5.99 14.56
N TYR A 80 5.07 -7.12 14.88
CA TYR A 80 5.08 -7.67 16.22
C TYR A 80 5.68 -9.07 16.21
N ASN A 81 6.33 -9.46 17.30
CA ASN A 81 6.80 -10.81 17.57
C ASN A 81 6.40 -11.18 19.00
N ASP A 82 5.51 -12.16 19.15
CA ASP A 82 4.95 -12.53 20.46
C ASP A 82 4.45 -11.32 21.26
N LYS A 83 3.71 -10.42 20.58
CA LYS A 83 3.17 -9.14 21.09
C LYS A 83 4.21 -8.05 21.40
N HIS A 84 5.50 -8.27 21.17
CA HIS A 84 6.53 -7.24 21.28
C HIS A 84 6.66 -6.48 19.95
N TYR A 85 6.77 -5.16 20.02
CA TYR A 85 6.95 -4.31 18.84
C TYR A 85 8.39 -4.38 18.34
N GLU A 86 8.57 -4.70 17.05
CA GLU A 86 9.88 -4.90 16.41
C GLU A 86 10.24 -3.79 15.42
N GLY A 87 9.31 -2.86 15.12
CA GLY A 87 9.54 -1.78 14.18
C GLY A 87 8.42 -1.63 13.15
N MET A 88 8.61 -0.75 12.16
CA MET A 88 7.68 -0.58 11.04
C MET A 88 8.21 -1.29 9.81
N VAL A 89 7.39 -2.11 9.17
CA VAL A 89 7.74 -2.85 7.94
C VAL A 89 6.66 -2.70 6.89
N PHE A 90 7.01 -2.89 5.61
CA PHE A 90 6.02 -2.97 4.54
C PHE A 90 5.45 -4.38 4.49
N MET A 91 4.13 -4.50 4.68
CA MET A 91 3.41 -5.76 4.57
C MET A 91 2.49 -5.72 3.36
N LYS A 92 2.45 -6.83 2.61
CA LYS A 92 1.54 -7.01 1.47
C LYS A 92 0.10 -7.09 1.97
N LYS A 93 -0.79 -6.26 1.43
CA LYS A 93 -2.23 -6.33 1.68
C LYS A 93 -2.82 -7.50 0.90
N ILE A 94 -3.40 -8.47 1.60
CA ILE A 94 -4.00 -9.68 1.02
C ILE A 94 -5.49 -9.47 0.75
N GLY A 95 -6.21 -8.90 1.72
CA GLY A 95 -7.64 -8.69 1.59
C GLY A 95 -8.21 -7.80 2.68
N TRP A 96 -9.47 -7.39 2.50
CA TRP A 96 -10.21 -6.58 3.44
C TRP A 96 -11.63 -7.08 3.57
N ARG A 97 -12.12 -7.24 4.80
CA ARG A 97 -13.48 -7.71 5.09
C ARG A 97 -13.92 -7.22 6.46
N ASN A 98 -15.14 -6.67 6.54
CA ASN A 98 -15.78 -6.25 7.80
C ASN A 98 -14.89 -5.35 8.68
N GLY A 99 -14.17 -4.39 8.08
CA GLY A 99 -13.29 -3.47 8.81
C GLY A 99 -11.95 -4.07 9.25
N LEU A 100 -11.67 -5.32 8.87
CA LEU A 100 -10.42 -6.01 9.13
C LEU A 100 -9.63 -6.19 7.82
N GLY A 101 -8.33 -5.96 7.87
CA GLY A 101 -7.42 -6.20 6.77
C GLY A 101 -6.42 -7.30 7.09
N LEU A 102 -6.24 -8.24 6.17
CA LEU A 102 -5.22 -9.27 6.24
C LEU A 102 -3.95 -8.81 5.52
N TYR A 103 -2.81 -8.90 6.21
CA TYR A 103 -1.50 -8.51 5.70
C TYR A 103 -0.52 -9.67 5.81
N CYS A 104 0.40 -9.77 4.86
CA CYS A 104 1.48 -10.74 4.82
C CYS A 104 2.83 -10.03 4.92
N TYR A 105 3.62 -10.43 5.89
CA TYR A 105 5.03 -10.08 6.03
C TYR A 105 5.88 -11.26 5.55
N GLU A 106 6.81 -11.01 4.63
CA GLU A 106 7.82 -11.97 4.20
C GLU A 106 9.12 -11.63 4.93
N ASP A 107 9.51 -12.48 5.88
CA ASP A 107 10.70 -12.26 6.69
C ASP A 107 11.97 -12.52 5.87
N PRO A 108 12.82 -11.50 5.62
CA PRO A 108 14.02 -11.67 4.83
C PRO A 108 15.12 -12.45 5.57
N LEU A 109 15.03 -12.60 6.90
CA LEU A 109 16.02 -13.32 7.70
C LEU A 109 15.81 -14.84 7.66
N ILE A 110 14.60 -15.28 7.29
CA ILE A 110 14.25 -16.70 7.21
C ILE A 110 14.43 -17.16 5.76
N ILE A 111 15.52 -17.89 5.50
CA ILE A 111 15.80 -18.50 4.19
C ILE A 111 15.00 -19.81 4.07
N SER A 112 13.68 -19.70 4.01
CA SER A 112 12.78 -20.84 3.74
C SER A 112 11.51 -20.39 3.04
N SER A 113 10.81 -21.31 2.39
CA SER A 113 9.47 -21.06 1.83
C SER A 113 8.42 -20.75 2.90
N ASN A 114 8.73 -20.99 4.17
CA ASN A 114 7.87 -20.70 5.32
C ASN A 114 8.25 -19.39 6.02
N ASN A 115 8.79 -18.41 5.29
CA ASN A 115 9.12 -17.09 5.82
C ASN A 115 7.93 -16.13 5.89
N LYS A 116 6.70 -16.61 5.67
CA LYS A 116 5.49 -15.80 5.64
C LYS A 116 4.81 -15.77 7.00
N ARG A 117 4.55 -14.56 7.47
CA ARG A 117 3.78 -14.30 8.69
C ARG A 117 2.58 -13.45 8.33
N TYR A 118 1.42 -13.77 8.91
CA TYR A 118 0.16 -13.12 8.59
C TYR A 118 -0.38 -12.37 9.80
N PHE A 119 -0.89 -11.17 9.55
CA PHE A 119 -1.39 -10.27 10.59
C PHE A 119 -2.73 -9.69 10.16
N VAL A 120 -3.66 -9.58 11.10
CA VAL A 120 -4.94 -8.91 10.91
C VAL A 120 -4.88 -7.56 11.61
N TYR A 121 -5.20 -6.51 10.87
CA TYR A 121 -5.33 -5.15 11.39
C TYR A 121 -6.77 -4.68 11.32
N LYS A 122 -7.24 -4.05 12.39
CA LYS A 122 -8.48 -3.29 12.41
C LYS A 122 -8.20 -1.85 12.01
N ASP A 123 -9.05 -1.28 11.15
CA ASP A 123 -8.97 0.12 10.72
C ASP A 123 -7.56 0.52 10.21
N GLU A 124 -6.89 -0.40 9.51
CA GLU A 124 -5.55 -0.29 8.92
C GLU A 124 -4.40 -0.12 9.93
N THR A 125 -4.65 0.15 11.21
CA THR A 125 -3.62 0.66 12.12
C THR A 125 -3.46 -0.18 13.38
N THR A 126 -4.55 -0.76 13.87
CA THR A 126 -4.56 -1.48 15.15
C THR A 126 -4.34 -2.95 14.91
N LEU A 127 -3.26 -3.53 15.44
CA LEU A 127 -3.08 -4.99 15.40
C LEU A 127 -4.26 -5.65 16.13
N TRP A 128 -4.95 -6.53 15.42
CA TRP A 128 -6.04 -7.33 15.96
C TRP A 128 -5.61 -8.75 16.29
N LEU A 129 -4.84 -9.37 15.39
CA LEU A 129 -4.43 -10.76 15.52
C LEU A 129 -3.13 -11.02 14.76
N GLU A 130 -2.16 -11.67 15.42
CA GLU A 130 -1.11 -12.40 14.72
C GLU A 130 -1.64 -13.80 14.40
N VAL A 131 -1.63 -14.17 13.13
CA VAL A 131 -2.24 -15.42 12.66
C VAL A 131 -1.25 -16.55 12.84
N ASP A 132 -1.65 -17.55 13.62
CA ASP A 132 -0.86 -18.75 13.80
C ASP A 132 -0.73 -19.55 12.48
N SER A 133 0.36 -20.29 12.34
CA SER A 133 0.66 -21.04 11.12
C SER A 133 -0.36 -22.13 10.79
N ARG A 134 -1.08 -22.67 11.79
CA ARG A 134 -2.10 -23.72 11.60
C ARG A 134 -3.41 -23.13 11.07
N SER A 135 -3.71 -21.88 11.40
CA SER A 135 -4.92 -21.16 10.98
C SER A 135 -4.72 -20.34 9.69
N ALA A 136 -3.48 -20.13 9.26
CA ALA A 136 -3.12 -19.25 8.15
C ALA A 136 -3.90 -19.54 6.86
N GLU A 137 -4.06 -20.82 6.49
CA GLU A 137 -4.80 -21.19 5.27
C GLU A 137 -6.29 -20.85 5.38
N ASN A 138 -6.91 -21.17 6.52
CA ASN A 138 -8.33 -20.90 6.75
C ASN A 138 -8.62 -19.39 6.75
N ILE A 139 -7.73 -18.59 7.37
CA ILE A 139 -7.85 -17.14 7.36
C ILE A 139 -7.69 -16.60 5.94
N GLN A 140 -6.67 -17.03 5.19
CA GLN A 140 -6.51 -16.59 3.79
C GLN A 140 -7.75 -16.93 2.94
N ARG A 141 -8.28 -18.15 3.05
CA ARG A 141 -9.52 -18.55 2.37
C ARG A 141 -10.70 -17.67 2.77
N PHE A 142 -10.84 -17.30 4.04
CA PHE A 142 -11.88 -16.37 4.49
C PHE A 142 -11.80 -15.01 3.80
N TYR A 143 -10.59 -14.47 3.57
CA TYR A 143 -10.41 -13.19 2.88
C TYR A 143 -10.51 -13.29 1.35
N ASN A 144 -10.20 -14.45 0.76
CA ASN A 144 -10.20 -14.66 -0.70
C ASN A 144 -11.55 -15.12 -1.26
N ARG A 145 -12.53 -15.49 -0.43
CA ARG A 145 -13.89 -15.83 -0.87
C ARG A 145 -14.60 -14.55 -1.33
N MET A 146 -14.62 -14.31 -2.64
CA MET A 146 -15.48 -13.31 -3.29
C MET A 146 -16.94 -13.71 -3.19
#